data_AF-A0A6V7X521-F1
#
_entry.id   AF-A0A6V7X521-F1
#
_cell.length_a   1.000
_cell.length_b   1.000
_cell.length_c   1.000
_cell.angle_alpha   90.00
_cell.angle_beta   90.00
_cell.angle_gamma   90.00
#
_symmetry.space_group_name_H-M   'P 1'
#
loop_
_entity.id
_entity.type
_entity.pdbx_description
1 polymer ?
#
loop_
_entity_poly.entity_id
_entity_poly.type
_entity_poly.pdbx_seq_one_letter_code
_entity_poly.pdbx_strand_id
1 'polypeptide(L)'
;MGDGKKTGGGRKQRPSYKDRQGISYQQGEDPPFLAQMKQKLGYKEYTVDDKFTKEDEEKSDHSGDDEDDIRNVPAERRPQIVVLEPGKDLTNEQLQKEIDKKREEEDKQKILQGKITFRKPEKTIIGFQ
;
A
#
# COMPACT_ATOMS: atom_id res chain seq x y z
N MET A 1 -57.75 -44.18 -4.97
CA MET A 1 -57.50 -43.01 -4.10
C MET A 1 -56.06 -42.58 -4.29
N GLY A 2 -55.85 -41.40 -4.88
CA GLY A 2 -54.67 -40.55 -4.68
C GLY A 2 -53.34 -40.93 -5.35
N ASP A 3 -53.21 -40.70 -6.66
CA ASP A 3 -51.90 -40.54 -7.30
C ASP A 3 -51.24 -39.24 -6.81
N GLY A 4 -50.22 -39.38 -5.95
CA GLY A 4 -49.44 -38.26 -5.44
C GLY A 4 -48.58 -37.63 -6.54
N LYS A 5 -48.97 -36.43 -7.00
CA LYS A 5 -48.12 -35.55 -7.83
C LYS A 5 -46.87 -35.13 -7.03
N LYS A 6 -45.72 -35.74 -7.33
CA LYS A 6 -44.41 -35.22 -6.90
C LYS A 6 -44.03 -34.04 -7.80
N THR A 7 -44.18 -32.82 -7.30
CA THR A 7 -43.62 -31.60 -7.90
C THR A 7 -42.10 -31.59 -7.68
N GLY A 8 -41.37 -32.25 -8.58
CA GLY A 8 -39.91 -32.20 -8.62
C GLY A 8 -39.45 -30.80 -9.04
N GLY A 9 -38.99 -30.00 -8.07
CA GLY A 9 -38.28 -28.76 -8.35
C GLY A 9 -37.05 -29.04 -9.22
N GLY A 10 -37.08 -28.57 -10.47
CA GLY A 10 -35.99 -28.74 -11.42
C GLY A 10 -34.71 -28.08 -10.91
N ARG A 11 -33.72 -28.90 -10.54
CA ARG A 11 -32.36 -28.42 -10.28
C ARG A 11 -31.82 -27.85 -11.59
N LYS A 12 -31.56 -26.54 -11.64
CA LYS A 12 -30.91 -25.89 -12.79
C LYS A 12 -29.53 -26.53 -12.97
N GLN A 13 -29.38 -27.35 -14.01
CA GLN A 13 -28.11 -27.95 -14.42
C GLN A 13 -27.12 -26.83 -14.76
N ARG A 14 -25.89 -26.90 -14.24
CA ARG A 14 -24.84 -25.92 -14.57
C ARG A 14 -24.41 -26.16 -16.02
N PRO A 15 -24.28 -25.12 -16.86
CA PRO A 15 -23.96 -25.29 -18.27
C PRO A 15 -22.58 -25.95 -18.44
N SER A 16 -22.52 -26.89 -19.39
CA SER A 16 -21.31 -27.63 -19.76
C SER A 16 -20.29 -26.72 -20.44
N TYR A 17 -19.05 -27.15 -20.53
CA TYR A 17 -17.98 -26.37 -21.17
C TYR A 17 -18.33 -25.98 -22.61
N LYS A 18 -18.94 -26.89 -23.38
CA LYS A 18 -19.42 -26.61 -24.76
C LYS A 18 -20.52 -25.55 -24.79
N ASP A 19 -21.39 -25.51 -23.78
CA ASP A 19 -22.47 -24.52 -23.69
C ASP A 19 -21.95 -23.13 -23.30
N ARG A 20 -20.78 -23.05 -22.65
CA ARG A 20 -20.16 -21.78 -22.23
C ARG A 20 -19.37 -21.09 -23.34
N GLN A 21 -18.94 -21.83 -24.37
CA GLN A 21 -18.13 -21.28 -25.47
C GLN A 21 -18.90 -20.28 -26.35
N GLY A 22 -20.23 -20.27 -26.32
CA GLY A 22 -21.07 -19.33 -27.07
C GLY A 22 -21.60 -18.14 -26.25
N ILE A 23 -21.16 -17.97 -25.00
CA ILE A 23 -21.67 -16.90 -24.12
C ILE A 23 -20.80 -15.65 -24.27
N SER A 24 -21.33 -14.62 -24.91
CA SER A 24 -20.73 -13.29 -24.96
C SER A 24 -21.25 -12.42 -23.82
N TYR A 25 -20.36 -11.66 -23.19
CA TYR A 25 -20.77 -10.60 -22.26
C TYR A 25 -21.46 -9.47 -23.04
N GLN A 26 -22.68 -9.10 -22.63
CA GLN A 26 -23.36 -7.90 -23.08
C GLN A 26 -23.41 -6.91 -21.92
N GLN A 27 -22.69 -5.80 -22.04
CA GLN A 27 -22.78 -4.70 -21.10
C GLN A 27 -24.05 -3.92 -21.41
N GLY A 28 -25.09 -4.10 -20.58
CA GLY A 28 -26.30 -3.27 -20.65
C GLY A 28 -26.09 -1.92 -19.99
N GLU A 29 -27.02 -0.98 -20.20
CA GLU A 29 -27.05 0.28 -19.46
C GLU A 29 -27.31 0.04 -17.96
N ASP A 30 -26.68 0.85 -17.12
CA ASP A 30 -26.89 0.77 -15.68
C ASP A 30 -28.34 1.13 -15.31
N PRO A 31 -28.97 0.36 -14.40
CA PRO A 31 -30.22 0.75 -13.77
C PRO A 31 -30.14 2.17 -13.16
N PRO A 32 -31.26 2.92 -13.12
CA PRO A 32 -31.26 4.32 -12.69
C PRO A 32 -30.74 4.54 -11.27
N PHE A 33 -30.88 3.55 -10.38
CA PHE A 33 -30.34 3.63 -9.02
C PHE A 33 -28.80 3.58 -8.99
N LEU A 34 -28.17 2.76 -9.84
CA LEU A 34 -26.72 2.66 -9.92
C LEU A 34 -26.12 3.91 -10.55
N ALA A 35 -26.78 4.47 -11.57
CA ALA A 35 -26.38 5.73 -12.18
C ALA A 35 -26.33 6.88 -11.15
N GLN A 36 -27.38 7.03 -10.33
CA GLN A 36 -27.41 8.03 -9.27
C GLN A 36 -26.34 7.80 -8.20
N MET A 37 -26.08 6.54 -7.83
CA MET A 37 -25.07 6.20 -6.84
C MET A 37 -23.65 6.49 -7.36
N LYS A 38 -23.35 6.10 -8.61
CA LYS A 38 -22.09 6.39 -9.30
C LYS A 38 -21.86 7.90 -9.37
N GLN A 39 -22.89 8.68 -9.71
CA GLN A 39 -22.82 10.14 -9.76
C GLN A 39 -22.52 10.75 -8.37
N LYS A 40 -23.21 10.29 -7.31
CA LYS A 40 -22.98 10.78 -5.93
C LYS A 40 -21.58 10.44 -5.40
N LEU A 41 -21.04 9.28 -5.80
CA LEU A 41 -19.72 8.81 -5.40
C LEU A 41 -18.58 9.38 -6.27
N GLY A 42 -18.90 10.14 -7.32
CA GLY A 42 -17.90 10.61 -8.28
C GLY A 42 -17.19 9.45 -9.00
N TYR A 43 -17.88 8.32 -9.20
CA TYR A 43 -17.31 7.14 -9.84
C TYR A 43 -16.91 7.47 -11.29
N LYS A 44 -15.65 7.24 -11.61
CA LYS A 44 -15.13 7.26 -12.97
C LYS A 44 -14.95 5.82 -13.43
N GLU A 45 -15.40 5.52 -14.64
CA GLU A 45 -15.15 4.23 -15.25
C GLU A 45 -13.66 4.17 -15.60
N TYR A 46 -12.95 3.21 -15.01
CA TYR A 46 -11.54 2.95 -15.29
C TYR A 46 -11.44 1.70 -16.15
N THR A 47 -10.72 1.82 -17.25
CA THR A 47 -10.31 0.72 -18.11
C THR A 47 -9.06 0.06 -17.56
N VAL A 48 -8.68 -1.10 -18.13
CA VAL A 48 -7.43 -1.77 -17.77
C VAL A 48 -6.22 -0.89 -18.14
N ASP A 49 -6.34 -0.11 -19.22
CA ASP A 49 -5.27 0.78 -19.71
C ASP A 49 -5.04 1.97 -18.76
N ASP A 50 -6.07 2.43 -18.05
CA ASP A 50 -5.96 3.48 -17.03
C ASP A 50 -5.12 3.06 -15.79
N LYS A 51 -4.76 1.78 -15.69
CA LYS A 51 -3.87 1.26 -14.63
C LYS A 51 -2.38 1.37 -14.97
N PHE A 52 -2.06 1.65 -16.23
CA PHE A 52 -0.69 1.69 -16.74
C PHE A 52 -0.31 3.11 -17.12
N THR A 53 -0.56 4.06 -16.21
CA THR A 53 -0.16 5.44 -16.45
C THR A 53 1.35 5.57 -16.25
N LYS A 54 2.00 6.40 -17.06
CA LYS A 54 3.44 6.70 -16.91
C LYS A 54 3.78 7.30 -15.54
N GLU A 55 2.80 7.90 -14.86
CA GLU A 55 2.95 8.38 -13.49
C GLU A 55 3.12 7.25 -12.46
N ASP A 56 2.62 6.04 -12.72
CA ASP A 56 2.79 4.88 -11.85
C ASP A 56 4.18 4.25 -12.03
N GLU A 57 4.75 4.29 -13.25
CA GLU A 57 6.14 3.90 -13.52
C GLU A 57 7.14 4.83 -12.81
N GLU A 58 6.89 6.14 -12.78
CA GLU A 58 7.74 7.11 -12.08
C GLU A 58 7.58 7.07 -10.55
N LYS A 59 6.44 6.58 -10.04
CA LYS A 59 6.21 6.40 -8.59
C LYS A 59 6.67 5.04 -8.08
N SER A 60 6.91 4.08 -8.96
CA SER A 60 7.65 2.86 -8.61
C SER A 60 9.16 3.11 -8.69
N ASP A 61 9.65 4.17 -8.04
CA ASP A 61 11.01 4.15 -7.52
C ASP A 61 11.02 3.09 -6.40
N HIS A 62 11.09 1.82 -6.80
CA HIS A 62 11.70 0.77 -5.98
C HIS A 62 13.21 1.03 -5.93
N SER A 63 13.61 2.27 -5.61
CA SER A 63 14.88 2.48 -4.94
C SER A 63 14.72 1.78 -3.59
N GLY A 64 14.98 0.48 -3.57
CA GLY A 64 14.91 -0.40 -2.39
C GLY A 64 16.00 -0.06 -1.37
N ASP A 65 16.21 1.22 -1.12
CA ASP A 65 17.21 1.77 -0.21
C ASP A 65 16.54 2.39 1.01
N ASP A 66 15.37 3.04 0.89
CA ASP A 66 14.78 3.77 2.02
C ASP A 66 13.80 2.94 2.88
N GLU A 67 12.91 2.14 2.29
CA GLU A 67 11.89 1.41 3.09
C GLU A 67 12.47 0.19 3.84
N ASP A 68 13.49 -0.45 3.27
CA ASP A 68 14.15 -1.62 3.84
C ASP A 68 15.39 -1.27 4.69
N ASP A 69 15.81 0.01 4.75
CA ASP A 69 16.91 0.40 5.65
C ASP A 69 16.47 0.23 7.11
N ILE A 70 17.24 -0.57 7.84
CA ILE A 70 17.07 -0.83 9.28
C ILE A 70 17.03 0.47 10.11
N ARG A 71 17.62 1.56 9.59
CA ARG A 71 17.59 2.91 10.18
C ARG A 71 16.19 3.52 10.17
N ASN A 72 15.40 3.20 9.15
CA ASN A 72 14.05 3.74 8.91
C ASN A 72 12.96 2.87 9.53
N VAL A 73 13.26 1.60 9.84
CA VAL A 73 12.34 0.69 10.52
C VAL A 73 12.28 0.98 12.04
N PRO A 74 11.08 1.20 12.63
CA PRO A 74 10.91 1.34 14.07
C PRO A 74 11.48 0.15 14.84
N ALA A 75 12.11 0.39 15.99
CA ALA A 75 12.81 -0.65 16.76
C ALA A 75 11.95 -1.91 17.04
N GLU A 76 10.65 -1.72 17.29
CA GLU A 76 9.66 -2.77 17.56
C GLU A 76 9.36 -3.68 16.36
N ARG A 77 9.60 -3.18 15.14
CA ARG A 77 9.37 -3.89 13.88
C ARG A 77 10.64 -4.42 13.24
N ARG A 78 11.81 -4.15 13.84
CA ARG A 78 13.08 -4.64 13.33
C ARG A 78 13.16 -6.17 13.46
N PRO A 79 13.81 -6.85 12.52
CA PRO A 79 13.99 -8.30 12.61
C PRO A 79 14.87 -8.66 13.82
N GLN A 80 14.70 -9.90 14.30
CA GLN A 80 15.58 -10.46 15.32
C GLN A 80 16.98 -10.68 14.73
N ILE A 81 17.99 -10.08 15.36
CA ILE A 81 19.39 -10.28 14.98
C ILE A 81 19.92 -11.53 15.69
N VAL A 82 20.54 -12.42 14.93
CA VAL A 82 21.21 -13.62 15.43
C VAL A 82 22.70 -13.52 15.09
N VAL A 83 23.55 -13.67 16.10
CA VAL A 83 25.02 -13.66 15.97
C VAL A 83 25.48 -15.10 15.78
N LEU A 84 26.13 -15.41 14.65
CA LEU A 84 26.60 -16.76 14.35
C LEU A 84 28.07 -16.94 14.74
N GLU A 85 28.90 -15.94 14.42
CA GLU A 85 30.34 -15.94 14.69
C GLU A 85 30.70 -14.85 15.72
N PRO A 86 30.88 -15.20 17.01
CA PRO A 86 31.19 -14.22 18.04
C PRO A 86 32.56 -13.58 17.78
N GLY A 87 32.58 -12.26 17.54
CA GLY A 87 33.77 -11.45 17.31
C GLY A 87 33.91 -10.91 15.88
N LYS A 88 33.24 -11.53 14.91
CA LYS A 88 33.16 -11.03 13.53
C LYS A 88 31.80 -10.39 13.25
N ASP A 89 30.74 -11.03 13.73
CA ASP A 89 29.39 -10.52 13.60
C ASP A 89 29.11 -9.42 14.65
N LEU A 90 28.38 -8.39 14.24
CA LEU A 90 27.99 -7.31 15.12
C LEU A 90 26.89 -7.76 16.07
N THR A 91 27.06 -7.44 17.35
CA THR A 91 25.97 -7.56 18.32
C THR A 91 24.94 -6.46 18.12
N ASN A 92 23.74 -6.64 18.68
CA ASN A 92 22.67 -5.64 18.60
C ASN A 92 23.12 -4.26 19.10
N GLU A 93 23.87 -4.22 20.22
CA GLU A 93 24.41 -2.98 20.77
C GLU A 93 25.44 -2.30 19.87
N GLN A 94 26.30 -3.10 19.21
CA GLN A 94 27.32 -2.57 18.31
C GLN A 94 26.69 -2.01 17.04
N LEU A 95 25.69 -2.71 16.49
CA LEU A 95 24.92 -2.25 15.34
C LEU A 95 24.23 -0.90 15.64
N GLN A 96 23.59 -0.78 16.80
CA GLN A 96 22.91 0.46 17.18
C GLN A 96 23.90 1.64 17.29
N LYS A 97 25.07 1.42 17.88
CA LYS A 97 26.14 2.44 17.93
C LYS A 97 26.60 2.88 16.54
N GLU A 98 26.68 1.95 15.59
CA GLU A 98 27.10 2.26 14.23
C GLU A 98 26.03 3.04 13.45
N ILE A 99 24.76 2.70 13.66
CA ILE A 99 23.61 3.46 13.13
C ILE A 99 23.63 4.90 13.67
N ASP A 100 23.78 5.07 14.98
CA ASP A 100 23.79 6.38 15.61
C ASP A 100 24.97 7.23 15.12
N LYS A 101 26.15 6.62 14.99
CA LYS A 101 27.34 7.30 14.45
C LYS A 101 27.14 7.77 13.01
N LYS A 102 26.57 6.92 12.14
CA LYS A 102 26.25 7.32 10.75
C LYS A 102 25.26 8.48 10.70
N ARG A 103 24.23 8.45 11.56
CA ARG A 103 23.24 9.52 11.65
C ARG A 103 23.88 10.85 12.06
N GLU A 104 24.77 10.83 13.05
CA GLU A 104 25.51 12.03 13.45
C GLU A 104 26.41 12.57 12.33
N GLU A 105 27.08 11.70 11.58
CA GLU A 105 27.93 12.09 10.46
C GLU A 105 27.11 12.73 9.33
N GLU A 106 25.96 12.13 8.99
CA GLU A 106 25.02 12.69 8.01
C GLU A 106 24.47 14.05 8.48
N ASP A 107 24.11 14.18 9.76
CA ASP A 107 23.62 15.44 10.32
C ASP A 107 24.73 16.51 10.30
N LYS A 108 25.97 16.17 10.67
CA LYS A 108 27.13 17.08 10.55
C LYS A 108 27.35 17.53 9.11
N GLN A 109 27.26 16.61 8.15
CA GLN A 109 27.37 16.95 6.72
C GLN A 109 26.24 17.88 6.27
N LYS A 110 24.99 17.63 6.70
CA LYS A 110 23.84 18.49 6.38
C LYS A 110 23.96 19.89 7.01
N ILE A 111 24.54 19.99 8.21
CA ILE A 111 24.86 21.28 8.86
C ILE A 111 25.93 22.03 8.07
N LEU A 112 27.03 21.36 7.69
CA LEU A 112 28.10 21.97 6.88
C LEU A 112 27.61 22.42 5.50
N GLN A 113 26.72 21.65 4.87
CA GLN A 113 26.07 22.02 3.61
C GLN A 113 25.02 23.15 3.77
N GLY A 114 24.75 23.61 5.00
CA GLY A 114 23.78 24.67 5.26
C GLY A 114 22.32 24.26 5.09
N LYS A 115 22.03 22.95 4.99
CA LYS A 115 20.67 22.40 4.87
C LYS A 115 19.90 22.41 6.19
N ILE A 116 20.62 22.34 7.32
CA ILE A 116 20.05 22.45 8.66
C ILE A 116 20.41 23.83 9.23
N THR A 117 19.42 24.72 9.34
CA THR A 117 19.59 26.06 9.92
C THR A 117 18.78 26.19 11.22
N PHE A 118 19.41 26.66 12.30
CA PHE A 118 18.72 26.97 13.55
C PHE A 118 17.93 28.29 13.43
N ARG A 119 16.59 28.20 13.34
CA ARG A 119 15.72 29.38 13.38
C ARG A 119 15.46 29.74 14.84
N LYS A 120 15.80 30.97 15.24
CA LYS A 120 15.45 31.47 16.58
C LYS A 120 13.92 31.46 16.74
N PRO A 121 13.38 30.99 17.88
CA PRO A 121 11.95 31.05 18.13
C PRO A 121 11.51 32.52 18.17
N GLU A 122 10.51 32.87 17.37
CA GLU A 122 9.83 34.16 17.48
C GLU A 122 9.00 34.17 18.76
N LYS A 123 9.09 35.24 19.55
CA LYS A 123 8.28 35.39 20.76
C LYS A 123 6.82 35.53 20.33
N THR A 124 6.03 34.47 20.47
CA THR A 124 4.58 34.54 20.29
C THR A 124 4.02 35.39 21.43
N ILE A 125 3.69 36.64 21.14
CA ILE A 125 2.92 37.49 22.07
C ILE A 125 1.49 36.96 22.00
N ILE A 126 1.18 35.94 22.80
CA ILE A 126 -0.20 35.49 23.00
C ILE A 126 -0.89 36.59 23.79
N GLY A 127 -1.54 37.51 23.07
CA GLY A 127 -2.46 38.47 23.66
C GLY A 127 -3.64 37.70 24.24
N PHE A 128 -3.71 37.62 25.56
CA PHE A 128 -4.95 37.30 26.26
C PHE A 128 -5.94 38.45 25.98
N GLN A 129 -7.03 38.13 25.28
CA GLN A 129 -8.18 39.01 25.09
C GLN A 129 -9.38 38.40 25.81
#